data_AF-A0A8X8KQA8-F1
#
_entry.id   AF-A0A8X8KQA8-F1
#
_cell.length_a   1.000
_cell.length_b   1.000
_cell.length_c   1.000
_cell.angle_alpha   90.00
_cell.angle_beta   90.00
_cell.angle_gamma   90.00
#
_symmetry.space_group_name_H-M   'P 1'
#
loop_
_entity.id
_entity.type
_entity.pdbx_description
1 polymer ?
#
loop_
_entity_poly.entity_id
_entity_poly.type
_entity_poly.pdbx_seq_one_letter_code
_entity_poly.pdbx_strand_id
1 'polypeptide(L)' 'MTADAYMDAAAAVVGLTISAPQRDGVARFLGIAADMAAILDAFPLDDGVLAMAPVFRLPESPPDE' A
#
# COMPACT_ATOMS: atom_id res chain seq x y z
N MET A 1 3.39 -17.52 2.57
CA MET A 1 2.69 -17.05 3.78
C MET A 1 1.19 -17.17 3.54
N THR A 2 0.41 -17.65 4.51
CA THR A 2 -1.05 -17.77 4.36
C THR A 2 -1.74 -16.41 4.55
N ALA A 3 -2.93 -16.22 3.97
CA ALA A 3 -3.70 -14.99 4.14
C ALA A 3 -3.97 -14.67 5.63
N ASP A 4 -4.30 -15.67 6.46
CA ASP A 4 -4.54 -15.47 7.90
C ASP A 4 -3.31 -14.93 8.64
N ALA A 5 -2.16 -15.58 8.47
CA ALA A 5 -0.90 -15.12 9.06
C ALA A 5 -0.52 -13.70 8.60
N TYR A 6 -0.79 -13.34 7.33
CA TYR A 6 -0.60 -11.97 6.85
C TYR A 6 -1.54 -10.99 7.55
N MET A 7 -2.83 -11.32 7.63
CA MET A 7 -3.83 -10.47 8.28
C MET A 7 -3.49 -10.21 9.75
N ASP A 8 -3.10 -11.24 10.51
CA ASP A 8 -2.76 -11.08 11.92
C ASP A 8 -1.50 -10.21 12.11
N ALA A 9 -0.46 -10.43 11.30
CA ALA A 9 0.76 -9.63 11.35
C ALA A 9 0.52 -8.17 10.93
N ALA A 10 -0.18 -7.95 9.81
CA ALA A 10 -0.46 -6.62 9.29
C ALA A 10 -1.34 -5.82 10.24
N ALA A 11 -2.40 -6.43 10.78
CA ALA A 11 -3.30 -5.78 11.73
C ALA A 11 -2.56 -5.36 13.01
N ALA A 12 -1.66 -6.21 13.53
CA ALA A 12 -0.84 -5.88 14.68
C ALA A 12 0.09 -4.67 14.42
N VAL A 13 0.69 -4.59 13.23
CA VAL A 13 1.57 -3.47 12.84
C VAL A 13 0.83 -2.12 12.83
N VAL A 14 -0.42 -2.11 12.35
CA VAL A 14 -1.22 -0.87 12.27
C VAL A 14 -2.15 -0.64 13.46
N GLY A 15 -2.09 -1.50 14.49
CA GLY A 15 -2.91 -1.36 15.70
C GLY A 15 -4.41 -1.61 15.47
N LEU A 16 -4.76 -2.43 14.49
CA LEU A 16 -6.16 -2.78 14.18
C LEU A 16 -6.51 -4.18 14.72
N THR A 17 -7.79 -4.37 15.01
CA THR A 17 -8.34 -5.68 15.40
C THR A 17 -9.27 -6.19 14.30
N ILE A 18 -9.07 -7.42 13.87
CA ILE A 18 -9.98 -8.12 12.94
C ILE A 18 -10.81 -9.11 13.74
N SER A 19 -12.09 -8.81 13.95
CA SER A 19 -12.99 -9.74 14.64
C SER A 19 -13.29 -10.97 13.79
N ALA A 20 -13.69 -12.09 14.42
CA ALA A 20 -14.02 -13.33 13.71
C ALA A 20 -15.04 -13.14 12.56
N PRO A 21 -16.13 -12.37 12.71
CA PRO A 21 -17.08 -12.13 11.62
C PRO A 21 -16.51 -11.33 10.44
N GLN A 22 -15.42 -10.59 10.65
CA GLN A 22 -14.80 -9.74 9.61
C GLN A 22 -13.75 -10.49 8.79
N ARG A 23 -13.22 -11.62 9.27
CA ARG A 23 -12.06 -12.29 8.65
C ARG A 23 -12.28 -12.64 7.20
N ASP A 24 -13.42 -13.25 6.87
CA ASP A 24 -13.73 -13.63 5.49
C ASP A 24 -13.82 -12.42 4.56
N GLY A 25 -14.39 -11.32 5.06
CA GLY A 25 -14.47 -10.05 4.32
C GLY A 25 -13.11 -9.42 4.07
N VAL A 26 -12.25 -9.38 5.10
CA VAL A 26 -10.89 -8.84 5.00
C VAL A 26 -10.03 -9.72 4.08
N ALA A 27 -10.12 -11.04 4.21
CA ALA A 27 -9.41 -11.97 3.35
C ALA A 27 -9.79 -11.78 1.87
N ARG A 28 -11.09 -11.65 1.57
CA ARG A 28 -11.57 -11.38 0.22
C ARG A 28 -11.07 -10.04 -0.31
N PHE A 29 -11.13 -8.99 0.51
CA PHE A 29 -10.66 -7.66 0.12
C PHE A 29 -9.15 -7.67 -0.21
N LEU A 30 -8.34 -8.27 0.66
CA LEU A 30 -6.89 -8.39 0.44
C LEU A 30 -6.56 -9.26 -0.77
N GLY A 31 -7.35 -10.30 -1.06
CA GLY A 31 -7.22 -11.09 -2.28
C GLY A 31 -7.38 -10.23 -3.55
N ILE A 32 -8.43 -9.41 -3.61
CA ILE A 32 -8.65 -8.47 -4.73
C ILE A 32 -7.49 -7.48 -4.85
N ALA A 33 -7.02 -6.94 -3.71
CA ALA A 33 -5.87 -6.03 -3.71
C ALA A 33 -4.59 -6.71 -4.21
N ALA A 34 -4.36 -7.99 -3.87
CA ALA A 34 -3.24 -8.77 -4.37
C ALA A 34 -3.33 -9.00 -5.89
N ASP A 35 -4.52 -9.26 -6.44
CA ASP A 35 -4.72 -9.36 -7.89
C ASP A 35 -4.39 -8.05 -8.60
N MET A 36 -4.78 -6.91 -8.02
CA MET A 36 -4.44 -5.59 -8.55
C MET A 36 -2.92 -5.32 -8.46
N ALA A 37 -2.28 -5.69 -7.36
CA ALA A 37 -0.84 -5.55 -7.18
C ALA A 37 -0.07 -6.38 -8.23
N ALA A 38 -0.52 -7.60 -8.52
CA ALA A 38 0.11 -8.45 -9.54
C ALA A 38 0.08 -7.83 -10.94
N ILE A 39 -0.97 -7.05 -11.27
CA ILE A 39 -1.03 -6.30 -12.54
C ILE A 39 0.03 -5.19 -12.56
N LEU A 40 0.23 -4.50 -11.43
CA LEU A 40 1.22 -3.42 -11.32
C LEU A 40 2.66 -3.98 -11.35
N ASP A 41 2.92 -5.07 -10.63
CA ASP A 41 4.23 -5.71 -10.57
C ASP A 41 4.67 -6.26 -11.94
N ALA A 42 3.72 -6.61 -12.80
CA ALA A 42 3.99 -7.04 -14.17
C ALA A 42 4.37 -5.88 -15.11
N PHE A 43 4.18 -4.63 -14.70
CA PHE A 43 4.51 -3.47 -15.51
C PHE A 43 6.02 -3.16 -15.43
N PRO A 44 6.74 -3.09 -16.57
CA PRO A 44 8.18 -2.82 -16.55
C PRO A 44 8.45 -1.38 -16.09
N LEU A 45 9.22 -1.25 -15.02
CA LEU A 45 9.78 0.02 -14.56
C LEU A 45 11.27 0.06 -14.92
N ASP A 46 11.76 1.22 -15.36
CA ASP A 46 13.19 1.44 -15.58
C ASP A 46 13.87 1.64 -14.23
N ASP A 47 14.83 0.76 -13.89
CA ASP A 47 15.60 0.81 -12.63
C ASP A 47 16.34 2.15 -12.44
N GLY A 48 16.58 2.89 -13.53
CA GLY A 48 17.24 4.20 -13.50
C GLY A 48 16.33 5.39 -13.19
N VAL A 49 14.99 5.21 -13.17
CA VAL A 49 14.05 6.33 -13.08
C VAL A 49 12.90 6.03 -12.12
N LEU A 50 13.03 6.46 -10.86
CA LEU A 50 11.91 6.54 -9.92
C LEU A 50 11.17 7.89 -10.07
N ALA A 51 10.46 8.06 -11.19
CA ALA A 51 9.62 9.24 -11.42
C ALA A 51 8.38 9.19 -10.52
N MET A 52 8.53 9.63 -9.27
CA MET A 52 7.41 9.77 -8.33
C MET A 52 6.32 10.65 -8.95
N ALA A 53 5.06 10.25 -8.77
CA ALA A 53 3.93 11.12 -9.05
C ALA A 53 4.12 12.47 -8.32
N PRO A 54 3.64 13.59 -8.87
CA PRO A 54 3.88 14.91 -8.32
C PRO A 54 3.53 14.96 -6.82
N VAL A 55 4.52 15.35 -6.03
CA VAL A 55 4.42 15.51 -4.58
C VAL A 55 4.13 16.96 -4.21
N PHE A 56 3.59 17.15 -3.00
CA PHE A 56 3.43 18.47 -2.42
C PHE A 56 4.78 19.23 -2.41
N ARG A 57 4.79 20.46 -2.93
CA ARG A 57 5.93 21.38 -2.87
C ARG A 57 5.58 22.55 -1.97
N LEU A 58 6.49 22.89 -1.07
CA LEU A 58 6.38 24.14 -0.31
C LEU A 58 6.44 25.34 -1.28
N PRO A 59 5.79 26.47 -0.95
CA PRO A 59 5.99 27.71 -1.67
C PRO A 59 7.47 28.11 -1.66
N GLU A 60 7.95 28.71 -2.75
CA GLU A 60 9.30 29.30 -2.77
C GLU A 60 9.37 30.44 -1.75
N SER A 61 10.44 30.51 -0.96
CA SER A 61 10.68 31.66 -0.08
C SER A 61 10.76 32.93 -0.93
N PRO A 62 10.19 34.05 -0.47
CA PRO A 62 10.34 35.32 -1.17
C PRO A 62 11.84 35.67 -1.29
N PRO A 63 12.25 36.34 -2.39
CA PRO A 63 13.64 36.75 -2.57
C PRO A 63 14.08 37.67 -1.43
N ASP A 64 15.35 37.55 -1.00
CA ASP A 64 15.95 38.43 -0.01
C ASP A 64 15.92 39.88 -0.55
N GLU A 65 15.31 40.81 0.21
CA GLU A 65 15.25 42.27 -0.11
C GLU A 65 16.60 42.97 0.06
#